data_AF-A0A7C2S7X2-F1
#
_entry.id   AF-A0A7C2S7X2-F1
#
_cell.length_a   1.000
_cell.length_b   1.000
_cell.length_c   1.000
_cell.angle_alpha   90.00
_cell.angle_beta   90.00
_cell.angle_gamma   90.00
#
_symmetry.space_group_name_H-M   'P 1'
#
loop_
_entity.id
_entity.type
_entity.pdbx_description
1 polymer ?
#
loop_
_entity_poly.entity_id
_entity_poly.type
_entity_poly.pdbx_seq_one_letter_code
_entity_poly.pdbx_strand_id
1 'polypeptide(L)'
;MNDKTVRDIVKAFAEVLDRDDLEPLDLVPSALPESLLRYPKGLIRRSIALLLLEETDMDRRQILEESYLFLDNFIADQDYKLFYFYDKSTDNIAQSKNLERKPLNLPSKAEVMKKAQHTNQRIKERWEQALEEIKVFRRIMGLPDDLSDLISRVS
;
A
#
# COMPACT_ATOMS: atom_id res chain seq x y z
N MET A 1 7.44 -22.78 -6.86
CA MET A 1 6.37 -22.53 -5.86
C MET A 1 5.14 -23.25 -6.40
N ASN A 2 4.37 -23.98 -5.59
CA ASN A 2 3.17 -24.67 -6.07
C ASN A 2 2.00 -23.65 -6.18
N ASP A 3 1.12 -23.78 -7.16
CA ASP A 3 -0.05 -22.89 -7.38
C ASP A 3 -0.90 -22.75 -6.11
N LYS A 4 -1.00 -23.82 -5.33
CA LYS A 4 -1.69 -23.80 -4.03
C LYS A 4 -1.09 -22.77 -3.08
N THR A 5 0.24 -22.69 -3.04
CA THR A 5 0.98 -21.72 -2.21
C THR A 5 0.79 -20.28 -2.69
N VAL A 6 0.73 -20.07 -4.01
CA VAL A 6 0.47 -18.74 -4.59
C VAL A 6 -0.91 -18.24 -4.16
N ARG A 7 -1.94 -19.06 -4.34
CA ARG A 7 -3.32 -18.72 -3.97
C ARG A 7 -3.46 -18.49 -2.46
N ASP A 8 -2.79 -19.27 -1.63
CA ASP A 8 -2.80 -19.08 -0.17
C ASP A 8 -2.19 -17.73 0.24
N ILE A 9 -1.11 -17.29 -0.44
CA ILE A 9 -0.49 -15.98 -0.20
C ILE A 9 -1.44 -14.84 -0.58
N VAL A 10 -2.06 -14.91 -1.76
CA VAL A 10 -2.98 -13.87 -2.23
C VAL A 10 -4.26 -13.84 -1.40
N LYS A 11 -4.76 -15.00 -0.96
CA LYS A 11 -5.91 -15.08 -0.06
C LYS A 11 -5.62 -14.39 1.28
N ALA A 12 -4.46 -14.63 1.87
CA ALA A 12 -4.07 -13.95 3.10
C ALA A 12 -3.92 -12.43 2.92
N PHE A 13 -3.59 -11.97 1.72
CA PHE A 13 -3.59 -10.55 1.40
C PHE A 13 -5.02 -9.99 1.27
N ALA A 14 -5.93 -10.70 0.60
CA ALA A 14 -7.34 -10.31 0.51
C ALA A 14 -7.98 -10.17 1.90
N GLU A 15 -7.67 -11.08 2.83
CA GLU A 15 -8.09 -10.99 4.24
C GLU A 15 -7.62 -9.71 4.95
N VAL A 16 -6.56 -9.06 4.47
CA VAL A 16 -6.13 -7.74 4.96
C VAL A 16 -6.99 -6.65 4.36
N LEU A 17 -7.36 -6.72 3.08
CA LEU A 17 -8.18 -5.70 2.42
C LEU A 17 -9.60 -5.63 2.96
N ASP A 18 -10.15 -6.77 3.40
CA ASP A 18 -11.50 -6.87 3.96
C ASP A 18 -11.60 -6.41 5.43
N ARG A 19 -10.52 -5.86 6.00
CA ARG A 19 -10.50 -5.37 7.37
C ARG A 19 -11.06 -3.96 7.47
N ASP A 20 -12.16 -3.82 8.20
CA ASP A 20 -12.78 -2.52 8.48
C ASP A 20 -12.01 -1.69 9.53
N ASP A 21 -11.06 -2.29 10.26
CA ASP A 21 -10.25 -1.63 11.30
C ASP A 21 -8.97 -0.96 10.76
N LEU A 22 -8.80 -0.88 9.45
CA LEU A 22 -7.67 -0.25 8.79
C LEU A 22 -7.80 1.28 8.81
N GLU A 23 -7.03 1.94 9.69
CA GLU A 23 -6.94 3.40 9.73
C GLU A 23 -5.73 3.87 8.88
N PRO A 24 -5.94 4.55 7.73
CA PRO A 24 -4.86 5.16 6.98
C PRO A 24 -4.32 6.41 7.71
N LEU A 25 -3.12 6.84 7.34
CA LEU A 25 -2.52 8.06 7.87
C LEU A 25 -3.02 9.29 7.12
N ASP A 26 -3.31 10.40 7.81
CA ASP A 26 -3.67 11.65 7.15
C ASP A 26 -2.45 12.31 6.49
N LEU A 27 -1.28 12.24 7.14
CA LEU A 27 -0.02 12.79 6.61
C LEU A 27 0.48 12.10 5.32
N VAL A 28 0.18 10.80 5.17
CA VAL A 28 0.48 10.01 3.98
C VAL A 28 -0.79 9.22 3.66
N PRO A 29 -1.74 9.83 2.95
CA PRO A 29 -3.04 9.22 2.66
C PRO A 29 -2.89 7.83 2.08
N SER A 30 -3.81 6.94 2.47
CA SER A 30 -3.84 5.53 2.06
C SER A 30 -2.69 4.67 2.56
N ALA A 31 -1.68 5.22 3.27
CA ALA A 31 -0.58 4.41 3.77
C ALA A 31 -1.02 3.48 4.91
N LEU A 32 -0.54 2.23 4.84
CA LEU A 32 -0.76 1.16 5.82
C LEU A 32 0.57 0.59 6.31
N PRO A 33 0.65 0.03 7.53
CA PRO A 33 1.86 -0.59 8.03
C PRO A 33 2.11 -1.95 7.35
N GLU A 34 3.34 -2.19 6.91
CA GLU A 34 3.75 -3.46 6.30
C GLU A 34 3.56 -4.68 7.22
N SER A 35 3.61 -4.49 8.55
CA SER A 35 3.33 -5.57 9.52
C SER A 35 1.91 -6.13 9.49
N LEU A 36 0.95 -5.47 8.83
CA LEU A 36 -0.37 -6.04 8.57
C LEU A 36 -0.31 -7.21 7.58
N LEU A 37 0.69 -7.21 6.70
CA LEU A 37 0.87 -8.26 5.72
C LEU A 37 1.38 -9.52 6.41
N ARG A 38 0.66 -10.63 6.21
CA ARG A 38 1.07 -11.94 6.71
C ARG A 38 2.36 -12.47 6.06
N TYR A 39 2.69 -11.95 4.89
CA TYR A 39 3.86 -12.32 4.10
C TYR A 39 4.62 -11.07 3.67
N PRO A 40 5.93 -11.18 3.39
CA PRO A 40 6.71 -10.04 2.89
C PRO A 40 6.07 -9.42 1.65
N LYS A 41 6.02 -8.09 1.56
CA LYS A 41 5.38 -7.38 0.44
C LYS A 41 5.84 -7.88 -0.92
N GLY A 42 7.15 -8.04 -1.11
CA GLY A 42 7.72 -8.54 -2.38
C GLY A 42 7.34 -9.98 -2.72
N LEU A 43 6.96 -10.81 -1.74
CA LEU A 43 6.45 -12.16 -1.99
C LEU A 43 4.99 -12.13 -2.45
N ILE A 44 4.17 -11.28 -1.82
CA ILE A 44 2.78 -11.07 -2.23
C ILE A 44 2.74 -10.51 -3.66
N ARG A 45 3.54 -9.48 -3.94
CA ARG A 45 3.66 -8.88 -5.29
C ARG A 45 3.95 -9.94 -6.36
N ARG A 46 4.97 -10.77 -6.12
CA ARG A 46 5.34 -11.85 -7.03
C ARG A 46 4.22 -12.89 -7.19
N SER A 47 3.51 -13.21 -6.12
CA SER A 47 2.39 -14.16 -6.16
C SER A 47 1.24 -13.63 -7.00
N ILE A 48 0.87 -12.35 -6.84
CA ILE A 48 -0.15 -11.70 -7.65
C ILE A 48 0.29 -11.64 -9.12
N ALA A 49 1.54 -11.28 -9.41
CA ALA A 49 2.07 -11.26 -10.77
C ALA A 49 2.00 -12.62 -11.48
N LEU A 50 2.28 -13.72 -10.75
CA LEU A 50 2.13 -15.07 -11.30
C LEU A 50 0.66 -15.37 -11.63
N LEU A 51 -0.28 -15.07 -10.73
CA LEU A 51 -1.70 -15.26 -11.01
C LEU A 51 -2.17 -14.39 -12.18
N LEU A 52 -1.66 -13.17 -12.33
CA LEU A 52 -1.96 -12.30 -13.47
C LEU A 52 -1.51 -12.89 -14.81
N LEU A 53 -0.47 -13.71 -14.84
CA LEU A 53 -0.02 -14.37 -16.08
C LEU A 53 -0.84 -15.64 -16.41
N GLU A 54 -1.63 -16.13 -15.45
CA GLU A 54 -2.45 -17.33 -15.61
C GLU A 54 -3.94 -17.01 -15.75
N GLU A 55 -4.39 -15.86 -15.25
CA GLU A 55 -5.81 -15.48 -15.20
C GLU A 55 -6.31 -15.00 -16.56
N THR A 56 -7.32 -15.70 -17.05
CA THR A 56 -7.99 -15.46 -18.34
C THR A 56 -9.34 -14.78 -18.16
N ASP A 57 -9.93 -14.86 -16.97
CA ASP A 57 -11.15 -14.15 -16.61
C ASP A 57 -10.84 -12.68 -16.33
N MET A 58 -11.43 -11.78 -17.13
CA MET A 58 -11.11 -10.35 -17.07
C MET A 58 -11.55 -9.69 -15.77
N ASP A 59 -12.66 -10.12 -15.18
CA ASP A 59 -13.17 -9.55 -13.92
C ASP A 59 -12.24 -9.90 -12.76
N ARG A 60 -11.83 -11.18 -12.66
CA ARG A 60 -10.84 -11.62 -11.66
C ARG A 60 -9.47 -11.00 -11.89
N ARG A 61 -9.07 -10.87 -13.16
CA ARG A 61 -7.83 -10.20 -13.51
C ARG A 61 -7.82 -8.76 -13.02
N GLN A 62 -8.91 -8.03 -13.23
CA GLN A 62 -9.01 -6.64 -12.78
C GLN A 62 -8.82 -6.53 -11.26
N ILE A 63 -9.44 -7.42 -10.48
CA ILE A 63 -9.26 -7.48 -9.02
C ILE A 63 -7.79 -7.74 -8.66
N LEU A 64 -7.11 -8.63 -9.38
CA LEU A 64 -5.68 -8.89 -9.18
C LEU A 64 -4.80 -7.69 -9.55
N GLU A 65 -5.15 -6.95 -10.61
CA GLU A 65 -4.45 -5.72 -11.01
C GLU A 65 -4.63 -4.60 -9.99
N GLU A 66 -5.85 -4.40 -9.49
CA GLU A 66 -6.16 -3.48 -8.38
C GLU A 66 -5.36 -3.85 -7.12
N SER A 67 -5.37 -5.14 -6.75
CA SER A 67 -4.60 -5.68 -5.64
C SER A 67 -3.09 -5.46 -5.80
N TYR A 68 -2.57 -5.61 -7.02
CA TYR A 68 -1.15 -5.41 -7.34
C TYR A 68 -0.71 -3.96 -7.11
N LEU A 69 -1.56 -3.00 -7.49
CA LEU A 69 -1.32 -1.58 -7.27
C LEU A 69 -1.45 -1.21 -5.80
N PHE A 70 -2.52 -1.67 -5.14
CA PHE A 70 -2.80 -1.33 -3.75
C PHE A 70 -1.69 -1.75 -2.79
N LEU A 71 -0.93 -2.78 -3.14
CA LEU A 71 0.19 -3.26 -2.35
C LEU A 71 1.26 -2.18 -2.05
N ASP A 72 1.39 -1.13 -2.88
CA ASP A 72 2.33 -0.03 -2.65
C ASP A 72 1.93 0.91 -1.50
N ASN A 73 0.68 0.85 -1.07
CA ASN A 73 0.20 1.56 0.11
C ASN A 73 0.81 1.03 1.41
N PHE A 74 1.33 -0.19 1.42
CA PHE A 74 2.00 -0.77 2.59
C PHE A 74 3.44 -0.24 2.70
N ILE A 75 3.67 0.63 3.68
CA ILE A 75 4.97 1.25 3.97
C ILE A 75 5.64 0.59 5.17
N ALA A 76 6.96 0.76 5.28
CA ALA A 76 7.73 0.21 6.39
C ALA A 76 7.18 0.68 7.75
N ASP A 77 7.09 -0.23 8.72
CA ASP A 77 6.50 0.06 10.04
C ASP A 77 7.19 1.22 10.77
N GLN A 78 8.49 1.40 10.56
CA GLN A 78 9.24 2.51 11.15
C GLN A 78 8.79 3.87 10.59
N ASP A 79 8.46 3.91 9.30
CA ASP A 79 7.91 5.11 8.66
C ASP A 79 6.47 5.32 9.12
N TYR A 80 5.66 4.26 9.14
CA TYR A 80 4.26 4.33 9.60
C TYR A 80 4.16 4.86 11.03
N LYS A 81 4.92 4.29 11.98
CA LYS A 81 4.91 4.72 13.40
C LYS A 81 5.27 6.19 13.58
N LEU A 82 6.20 6.69 12.77
CA LEU A 82 6.61 8.09 12.82
C LEU A 82 5.45 9.00 12.42
N PHE A 83 4.78 8.69 11.31
CA PHE A 83 3.65 9.48 10.84
C PHE A 83 2.43 9.35 11.78
N TYR A 84 2.09 8.13 12.21
CA TYR A 84 0.96 7.87 13.11
C TYR A 84 1.04 8.67 14.41
N PHE A 85 2.22 8.73 15.02
CA PHE A 85 2.43 9.53 16.22
C PHE A 85 2.14 11.02 15.99
N TYR A 86 2.58 11.54 14.84
CA TYR A 86 2.39 12.95 14.49
C TYR A 86 0.92 13.27 14.14
N ASP A 87 0.25 12.37 13.42
CA ASP A 87 -1.18 12.41 13.11
C ASP A 87 -2.03 12.54 14.38
N LYS A 88 -1.86 11.61 15.33
CA LYS A 88 -2.60 11.63 16.60
C LYS A 88 -2.12 12.74 17.53
N SER A 89 -0.90 13.25 17.38
CA SER A 89 -0.43 14.39 18.17
C SER A 89 -1.15 15.69 17.81
N THR A 90 -1.52 15.87 16.53
CA THR A 90 -2.31 17.02 16.10
C THR A 90 -3.73 17.00 16.68
N ASP A 91 -4.35 15.82 16.80
CA ASP A 91 -5.65 15.66 17.46
C ASP A 91 -5.58 15.92 18.97
N ASN A 92 -4.52 15.45 19.62
CA ASN A 92 -4.35 15.59 21.07
C ASN A 92 -3.96 17.00 21.53
N ILE A 93 -3.34 17.82 20.66
CA ILE A 93 -3.07 19.24 20.97
C ILE A 93 -4.37 20.05 21.07
N ALA A 94 -5.45 19.62 20.40
CA ALA A 94 -6.77 20.20 20.57
C ALA A 94 -7.45 19.83 21.91
N GLN A 95 -6.99 18.77 22.59
CA GLN A 95 -7.65 18.25 23.80
C GLN A 95 -6.83 18.29 25.09
N SER A 96 -5.50 18.46 25.08
CA SER A 96 -4.70 18.34 26.30
C SER A 96 -3.81 19.54 26.59
N LYS A 97 -4.29 20.41 27.49
CA LYS A 97 -3.51 21.48 28.14
C LYS A 97 -2.63 20.99 29.29
N ASN A 98 -2.67 19.72 29.69
CA ASN A 98 -1.96 19.25 30.88
C ASN A 98 -1.52 17.80 30.69
N LEU A 99 -0.28 17.57 30.29
CA LEU A 99 0.47 16.35 30.64
C LEU A 99 1.95 16.59 30.32
N GLU A 100 2.76 16.56 31.38
CA GLU A 100 4.21 16.67 31.34
C GLU A 100 4.81 15.61 30.41
N ARG A 101 5.43 16.04 29.31
CA ARG A 101 6.12 15.13 28.37
C ARG A 101 7.62 15.16 28.67
N LYS A 102 8.17 14.01 29.08
CA LYS A 102 9.61 13.74 28.98
C LYS A 102 10.05 14.00 27.52
N PRO A 103 11.21 14.63 27.29
CA PRO A 103 11.66 14.90 25.93
C PRO A 103 12.13 13.58 25.31
N LEU A 104 11.26 12.91 24.56
CA LEU A 104 11.74 12.06 23.47
C LEU A 104 12.45 13.00 22.48
N ASN A 105 13.66 12.66 22.05
CA ASN A 105 14.32 13.27 20.89
C ASN A 105 13.51 12.90 19.63
N LEU A 106 12.34 13.52 19.48
CA LEU A 106 11.50 13.39 18.31
C LEU A 106 12.09 14.27 17.20
N PRO A 107 12.14 13.78 15.95
CA PRO A 107 12.49 14.62 14.81
C PRO A 107 11.52 15.79 14.73
N SER A 108 11.97 16.93 14.21
CA SER A 108 11.13 18.12 14.16
C SER A 108 9.92 17.92 13.24
N LYS A 109 8.83 18.67 13.45
CA LYS A 109 7.65 18.62 12.57
C LYS A 109 8.02 18.87 11.10
N ALA A 110 8.97 19.77 10.84
CA ALA A 110 9.45 20.06 9.49
C ALA A 110 10.16 18.85 8.85
N GLU A 111 10.96 18.11 9.62
CA GLU A 111 11.62 16.87 9.16
C GLU A 111 10.59 15.79 8.83
N VAL A 112 9.58 15.62 9.67
CA VAL A 112 8.49 14.65 9.43
C VAL A 112 7.69 15.01 8.19
N MET A 113 7.33 16.29 8.02
CA MET A 113 6.64 16.75 6.82
C MET A 113 7.46 16.52 5.54
N LYS A 114 8.77 16.81 5.58
CA LYS A 114 9.66 16.54 4.46
C LYS A 114 9.72 15.03 4.15
N LYS A 115 9.77 14.19 5.19
CA LYS A 115 9.75 12.73 5.02
C LYS A 115 8.42 12.25 4.48
N ALA A 116 7.29 12.80 4.93
CA ALA A 116 5.96 12.49 4.41
C ALA A 116 5.84 12.85 2.93
N GLN A 117 6.33 14.02 2.52
CA GLN A 117 6.38 14.43 1.12
C GLN A 117 7.22 13.45 0.29
N HIS A 118 8.40 13.06 0.77
CA HIS A 118 9.25 12.11 0.07
C HIS A 118 8.61 10.71 -0.01
N THR A 119 7.96 10.24 1.07
CA THR A 119 7.24 8.96 1.07
C THR A 119 6.06 9.00 0.10
N ASN A 120 5.24 10.05 0.10
CA ASN A 120 4.15 10.24 -0.86
C ASN A 120 4.67 10.24 -2.30
N GLN A 121 5.76 10.95 -2.57
CA GLN A 121 6.37 10.99 -3.89
C GLN A 121 6.84 9.61 -4.32
N ARG A 122 7.50 8.86 -3.42
CA ARG A 122 7.93 7.48 -3.69
C ARG A 122 6.76 6.54 -3.96
N ILE A 123 5.66 6.67 -3.23
CA ILE A 123 4.44 5.86 -3.47
C ILE A 123 3.90 6.16 -4.88
N LYS A 124 3.82 7.44 -5.27
CA LYS A 124 3.38 7.84 -6.62
C LYS A 124 4.27 7.28 -7.72
N GLU A 125 5.58 7.45 -7.60
CA GLU A 125 6.55 6.92 -8.57
C GLU A 125 6.46 5.38 -8.68
N ARG A 126 6.26 4.71 -7.55
CA ARG A 126 6.13 3.25 -7.52
C ARG A 126 4.81 2.77 -8.11
N TRP A 127 3.73 3.54 -7.94
CA TRP A 127 2.44 3.30 -8.58
C TRP A 127 2.54 3.41 -10.11
N GLU A 128 3.20 4.46 -10.62
CA GLU A 128 3.46 4.61 -12.07
C GLU A 128 4.27 3.43 -12.63
N GLN A 129 5.30 3.00 -11.91
CA GLN A 129 6.08 1.81 -12.29
C GLN A 129 5.24 0.53 -12.26
N ALA A 130 4.35 0.38 -11.27
CA ALA A 130 3.46 -0.78 -11.16
C ALA A 130 2.42 -0.80 -12.29
N LEU A 131 1.91 0.36 -12.73
CA LEU A 131 1.07 0.44 -13.92
C LEU A 131 1.79 -0.04 -15.18
N GLU A 132 3.05 0.36 -15.36
CA GLU A 132 3.82 -0.10 -16.52
C GLU A 132 4.08 -1.61 -16.46
N GLU A 133 4.34 -2.16 -15.27
CA GLU A 133 4.43 -3.61 -15.07
C GLU A 133 3.12 -4.33 -15.46
N ILE A 134 1.96 -3.79 -15.08
CA ILE A 134 0.65 -4.35 -15.46
C ILE A 134 0.47 -4.34 -16.98
N LYS A 135 0.83 -3.25 -17.67
CA LYS A 135 0.82 -3.20 -19.15
C LYS A 135 1.73 -4.26 -19.75
N VAL A 136 2.91 -4.49 -19.16
CA VAL A 136 3.80 -5.58 -19.61
C VAL A 136 3.13 -6.94 -19.44
N PHE A 137 2.50 -7.21 -18.30
CA PHE A 137 1.77 -8.47 -18.08
C PHE A 137 0.64 -8.66 -19.09
N ARG A 138 -0.11 -7.60 -19.39
CA ARG A 138 -1.18 -7.63 -20.39
C ARG A 138 -0.65 -7.90 -21.80
N ARG A 139 0.42 -7.23 -22.22
CA ARG A 139 1.07 -7.48 -23.53
C ARG A 139 1.56 -8.91 -23.68
N ILE A 140 2.15 -9.50 -22.64
CA ILE A 140 2.57 -10.92 -22.64
C ILE A 140 1.38 -11.83 -22.93
N MET A 141 0.19 -11.48 -22.43
CA MET A 141 -1.05 -12.22 -22.61
C MET A 141 -1.84 -11.83 -23.88
N GLY A 142 -1.32 -10.90 -24.70
CA GLY A 142 -2.02 -10.40 -25.88
C GLY A 142 -3.23 -9.51 -25.58
N LEU A 143 -3.29 -8.92 -24.38
CA LEU A 143 -4.35 -8.01 -23.94
C LEU A 143 -4.01 -6.54 -24.24
N PRO A 144 -5.01 -5.66 -24.41
CA PRO A 144 -4.78 -4.24 -24.63
C PRO A 144 -4.24 -3.52 -23.38
N ASP A 145 -3.43 -2.48 -23.61
CA ASP A 145 -2.84 -1.64 -22.56
C ASP A 145 -3.83 -0.63 -21.93
N ASP A 146 -5.12 -0.70 -22.26
CA ASP A 146 -6.13 0.21 -21.74
C ASP A 146 -6.41 -0.04 -20.26
N LEU A 147 -5.88 0.83 -19.41
CA LEU A 147 -6.01 0.79 -17.95
C LEU A 147 -6.94 1.89 -17.42
N SER A 148 -7.75 2.52 -18.28
CA SER A 148 -8.60 3.66 -17.90
C SER A 148 -9.53 3.33 -16.73
N ASP A 149 -10.17 2.15 -16.77
CA ASP A 149 -11.05 1.67 -15.70
C ASP A 149 -10.29 1.46 -14.38
N LEU A 150 -9.09 0.88 -14.45
CA LEU A 150 -8.24 0.63 -13.28
C LEU A 150 -7.82 1.93 -12.61
N ILE A 151 -7.40 2.91 -13.40
CA ILE A 151 -6.99 4.23 -12.91
C ILE A 151 -8.17 4.92 -12.22
N SER A 152 -9.37 4.87 -12.79
CA SER A 152 -10.56 5.52 -12.23
C SER A 152 -11.02 4.95 -10.87
N ARG A 153 -10.68 3.71 -10.55
CA ARG A 153 -11.10 3.03 -9.30
C ARG A 153 -10.12 3.15 -8.16
N VAL A 154 -8.84 3.39 -8.47
CA VAL A 154 -7.74 3.44 -7.52
C VAL A 154 -7.26 4.87 -7.26
N SER A 155 -7.73 5.86 -8.04
CA SER A 155 -7.49 7.30 -7.86
C SER A 155 -8.55 7.96 -6.99
#